data_AF-A0A372R2E0-F1
#
_entry.id   AF-A0A372R2E0-F1
#
_cell.length_a   1.000
_cell.length_b   1.000
_cell.length_c   1.000
_cell.angle_alpha   90.00
_cell.angle_beta   90.00
_cell.angle_gamma   90.00
#
_symmetry.space_group_name_H-M   'P 1'
#
loop_
_entity.id
_entity.type
_entity.pdbx_description
1 polymer ?
#
loop_
_entity_poly.entity_id
_entity_poly.type
_entity_poly.pdbx_seq_one_letter_code
_entity_poly.pdbx_strand_id
1 'polypeptide(L)'
;MNNDDENIKNNYNKEHKVESIIKAWKVLRDPESKKVYDDELKAMRLKHEIYNADIDLDDMEYNEEMKLYSISCRCSGNYIITEQDLEKGANITGCTNCSLKIHILYEVNDE
;
A
#
# COMPACT_ATOMS: atom_id res chain seq x y z
N MET A 1 26.70 37.13 11.58
CA MET A 1 25.44 36.78 12.29
C MET A 1 24.73 35.80 11.38
N ASN A 2 24.61 34.53 11.76
CA ASN A 2 23.80 33.43 11.14
C ASN A 2 24.32 32.00 11.48
N ASN A 3 25.38 31.85 12.30
CA ASN A 3 25.90 30.53 12.72
C ASN A 3 25.15 29.92 13.92
N ASP A 4 24.36 30.71 14.64
CA ASP A 4 23.68 30.26 15.87
C ASP A 4 22.38 29.50 15.56
N ASP A 5 21.64 29.90 14.51
CA ASP A 5 20.37 29.27 14.11
C ASP A 5 20.54 27.85 13.53
N GLU A 6 21.63 27.59 12.79
CA GLU A 6 21.92 26.25 12.27
C GLU A 6 22.34 25.28 13.39
N ASN A 7 23.05 25.78 14.39
CA ASN A 7 23.49 24.98 15.54
C ASN A 7 22.29 24.58 16.43
N ILE A 8 21.34 25.49 16.62
CA ILE A 8 20.09 25.24 17.35
C ILE A 8 19.23 24.18 16.63
N LYS A 9 19.05 24.30 15.30
CA LYS A 9 18.29 23.32 14.50
C LYS A 9 18.95 21.93 14.52
N ASN A 10 20.27 21.88 14.45
CA ASN A 10 21.02 20.62 14.51
C ASN A 10 20.94 19.96 15.89
N ASN A 11 20.93 20.73 16.97
CA ASN A 11 20.77 20.20 18.32
C ASN A 11 19.33 19.69 18.56
N TYR A 12 18.32 20.44 18.14
CA TYR A 12 16.91 20.04 18.21
C TYR A 12 16.64 18.71 17.47
N ASN A 13 17.18 18.56 16.26
CA ASN A 13 17.10 17.31 15.51
C ASN A 13 17.81 16.14 16.21
N LYS A 14 18.87 16.43 16.98
CA LYS A 14 19.61 15.43 17.76
C LYS A 14 18.81 14.96 18.96
N GLU A 15 18.23 15.88 19.72
CA GLU A 15 17.41 15.58 20.91
C GLU A 15 16.16 14.79 20.52
N HIS A 16 15.43 15.24 19.49
CA HIS A 16 14.25 14.54 18.98
C HIS A 16 14.57 13.12 18.45
N LYS A 17 15.77 12.93 17.89
CA LYS A 17 16.25 11.61 17.48
C LYS A 17 16.57 10.71 18.67
N VAL A 18 17.14 11.25 19.74
CA VAL A 18 17.42 10.51 20.98
C VAL A 18 16.13 10.08 21.66
N GLU A 19 15.13 10.96 21.76
CA GLU A 19 13.80 10.63 22.30
C GLU A 19 13.14 9.48 21.54
N SER A 20 13.21 9.51 20.21
CA SER A 20 12.70 8.45 19.34
C SER A 20 13.39 7.10 19.61
N ILE A 21 14.71 7.11 19.82
CA ILE A 21 15.49 5.90 20.15
C ILE A 21 15.10 5.35 21.53
N ILE A 22 14.96 6.20 22.54
CA ILE A 22 14.56 5.79 23.90
C ILE A 22 13.16 5.18 23.88
N LYS A 23 12.23 5.78 23.13
CA LYS A 23 10.87 5.25 22.97
C LYS A 23 10.90 3.88 22.30
N ALA A 24 11.64 3.73 21.20
CA ALA A 24 11.79 2.44 20.52
C ALA A 24 12.41 1.37 21.46
N TRP A 25 13.46 1.72 22.21
CA TRP A 25 14.08 0.80 23.16
C TRP A 25 13.11 0.36 24.26
N LYS A 26 12.31 1.27 24.82
CA LYS A 26 11.30 0.93 25.85
C LYS A 26 10.28 -0.08 25.34
N VAL A 27 9.84 0.05 24.09
CA VAL A 27 8.91 -0.89 23.43
C VAL A 27 9.57 -2.23 23.14
N LEU A 28 10.81 -2.21 22.63
CA LEU A 28 11.53 -3.43 22.21
C LEU A 28 12.16 -4.22 23.35
N ARG A 29 12.33 -3.61 24.53
CA ARG A 29 13.00 -4.20 25.70
C ARG A 29 12.23 -5.39 26.29
N ASP A 30 10.92 -5.34 26.26
CA ASP A 30 10.04 -6.35 26.86
C ASP A 30 9.33 -7.17 25.78
N PRO A 31 9.39 -8.52 25.81
CA PRO A 31 8.79 -9.36 24.77
C PRO A 31 7.27 -9.18 24.62
N GLU A 32 6.55 -8.92 25.71
CA GLU A 32 5.10 -8.72 25.68
C GLU A 32 4.74 -7.35 25.07
N SER A 33 5.43 -6.30 25.51
CA SER A 33 5.29 -4.95 24.94
C SER A 33 5.63 -4.90 23.45
N LYS A 34 6.68 -5.62 23.05
CA LYS A 34 7.03 -5.78 21.63
C LYS A 34 5.94 -6.49 20.86
N LYS A 35 5.40 -7.58 21.40
CA LYS A 35 4.33 -8.34 20.74
C LYS A 35 3.10 -7.47 20.51
N VAL A 36 2.67 -6.70 21.53
CA VAL A 36 1.54 -5.78 21.39
C VAL A 36 1.78 -4.77 20.27
N TYR A 37 2.96 -4.15 20.25
CA TYR A 37 3.33 -3.21 19.19
C TYR A 37 3.36 -3.86 17.79
N ASP A 38 3.92 -5.06 17.67
CA ASP A 38 3.98 -5.81 16.40
C ASP A 38 2.58 -6.20 15.92
N ASP A 39 1.68 -6.61 16.83
CA ASP A 39 0.28 -6.96 16.55
C ASP A 39 -0.51 -5.72 16.10
N GLU A 40 -0.37 -4.59 16.80
CA GLU A 40 -0.95 -3.30 16.41
C GLU A 40 -0.47 -2.85 15.04
N LEU A 41 0.83 -2.94 14.77
CA LEU A 41 1.42 -2.57 13.49
C LEU A 41 0.90 -3.47 12.36
N LYS A 42 0.75 -4.77 12.62
CA LYS A 42 0.18 -5.72 11.66
C LYS A 42 -1.28 -5.39 11.38
N ALA A 43 -2.08 -5.08 12.41
CA ALA A 43 -3.47 -4.67 12.24
C ALA A 43 -3.59 -3.36 11.45
N MET A 44 -2.74 -2.37 11.73
CA MET A 44 -2.70 -1.12 10.96
C MET A 44 -2.33 -1.35 9.49
N ARG A 45 -1.33 -2.21 9.23
CA ARG A 45 -0.93 -2.57 7.85
C ARG A 45 -2.03 -3.29 7.08
N LEU A 46 -2.82 -4.13 7.75
CA LEU A 46 -3.98 -4.79 7.13
C LEU A 46 -5.13 -3.83 6.87
N LYS A 47 -5.23 -2.74 7.64
CA LYS A 47 -6.24 -1.69 7.46
C LYS A 47 -5.86 -0.70 6.35
N HIS A 48 -4.57 -0.55 6.06
CA HIS A 48 -4.09 0.31 4.98
C HIS A 48 -4.32 -0.35 3.62
N GLU A 49 -4.75 0.44 2.65
CA GLU A 49 -5.23 0.00 1.33
C GLU A 49 -4.30 -1.05 0.70
N ILE A 50 -4.88 -2.19 0.31
CA ILE A 50 -4.18 -3.37 -0.22
C ILE A 50 -3.76 -3.14 -1.69
N TYR A 51 -4.05 -1.96 -2.25
CA TYR A 51 -3.87 -1.58 -3.64
C TYR A 51 -3.28 -0.18 -3.76
N ASN A 52 -2.75 0.12 -4.94
CA ASN A 52 -1.93 1.31 -5.21
C ASN A 52 -2.65 2.37 -6.04
N ALA A 53 -3.75 2.01 -6.71
CA ALA A 53 -4.58 2.90 -7.52
C ALA A 53 -5.96 2.29 -7.73
N ASP A 54 -6.97 3.15 -7.90
CA ASP A 54 -8.28 2.81 -8.43
C ASP A 54 -8.30 3.02 -9.94
N ILE A 55 -8.86 2.07 -10.68
CA ILE A 55 -9.00 2.09 -12.13
C ILE A 55 -10.43 1.73 -12.48
N ASP A 56 -11.06 2.49 -13.38
CA ASP A 56 -12.37 2.14 -13.92
C ASP A 56 -12.25 0.93 -14.86
N LEU A 57 -13.19 -0.02 -14.78
CA LEU A 57 -13.21 -1.17 -15.69
C LEU A 57 -13.31 -0.74 -17.16
N ASP A 58 -13.98 0.39 -17.44
CA ASP A 58 -14.13 0.94 -18.79
C ASP A 58 -12.79 1.45 -19.38
N ASP A 59 -11.79 1.73 -18.54
CA ASP A 59 -10.44 2.11 -18.97
C ASP A 59 -9.56 0.88 -19.32
N MET A 60 -10.06 -0.34 -19.08
CA MET A 60 -9.33 -1.59 -19.37
C MET A 60 -9.66 -2.11 -20.78
N GLU A 61 -8.67 -2.74 -21.42
CA GLU A 61 -8.86 -3.40 -22.72
C GLU A 61 -9.50 -4.77 -22.51
N TYR A 62 -10.71 -4.96 -23.06
CA TYR A 62 -11.43 -6.23 -23.01
C TYR A 62 -11.09 -7.13 -24.19
N ASN A 63 -10.79 -8.40 -23.91
CA ASN A 63 -10.55 -9.45 -24.90
C ASN A 63 -11.70 -10.45 -24.92
N GLU A 64 -12.49 -10.45 -25.99
CA GLU A 64 -13.67 -11.32 -26.16
C GLU A 64 -13.33 -12.82 -26.23
N GLU A 65 -12.19 -13.19 -26.82
CA GLU A 65 -11.80 -14.61 -26.98
C GLU A 65 -11.45 -15.24 -25.63
N MET A 66 -10.79 -14.48 -24.77
CA MET A 66 -10.30 -14.94 -23.47
C MET A 66 -11.16 -14.49 -22.28
N LYS A 67 -12.16 -13.63 -22.51
CA LYS A 67 -13.03 -13.03 -21.49
C LYS A 67 -12.26 -12.40 -20.34
N LEU A 68 -11.27 -11.58 -20.69
CA LEU A 68 -10.41 -10.91 -19.72
C LEU A 68 -10.29 -9.42 -20.00
N TYR A 69 -10.07 -8.66 -18.95
CA TYR A 69 -9.74 -7.24 -18.97
C TYR A 69 -8.27 -7.09 -18.68
N SER A 70 -7.58 -6.22 -19.43
CA SER A 70 -6.16 -5.96 -19.22
C SER A 70 -5.80 -4.49 -19.34
N ILE A 71 -4.83 -4.05 -18.55
CA ILE A 71 -4.25 -2.70 -18.65
C ILE A 71 -2.74 -2.74 -18.39
N SER A 72 -2.00 -1.92 -19.12
CA SER A 72 -0.54 -1.88 -19.02
C SER A 72 -0.06 -1.22 -17.73
N CYS A 73 0.99 -1.79 -17.14
CA CYS A 73 1.66 -1.23 -15.98
C CYS A 73 2.90 -0.44 -16.40
N ARG A 74 3.26 0.60 -15.62
CA ARG A 74 4.48 1.41 -15.85
C ARG A 74 5.79 0.63 -15.68
N CYS A 75 5.74 -0.58 -15.12
CA CYS A 75 6.90 -1.49 -15.03
C CYS A 75 7.03 -2.44 -16.24
N SER A 76 6.28 -2.19 -17.32
CA SER A 76 6.19 -3.06 -18.51
C SER A 76 5.51 -4.41 -18.28
N GLY A 77 4.89 -4.63 -17.12
CA GLY A 77 3.95 -5.74 -16.90
C GLY A 77 2.52 -5.34 -17.26
N ASN A 78 1.57 -6.24 -17.00
CA ASN A 78 0.14 -5.98 -17.20
C ASN A 78 -0.63 -6.31 -15.92
N TYR A 79 -1.74 -5.64 -15.73
CA TYR A 79 -2.79 -6.06 -14.80
C TYR A 79 -3.84 -6.81 -15.60
N ILE A 80 -4.24 -7.98 -15.11
CA ILE A 80 -5.16 -8.88 -15.82
C ILE A 80 -6.21 -9.34 -14.83
N ILE A 81 -7.49 -9.27 -15.20
CA ILE A 81 -8.59 -9.84 -14.42
C ILE A 81 -9.59 -10.50 -15.36
N THR A 82 -10.17 -11.64 -14.96
CA THR A 82 -11.17 -12.32 -15.78
C THR A 82 -12.58 -11.87 -15.41
N GLU A 83 -13.50 -11.96 -16.36
CA GLU A 83 -14.94 -11.71 -16.10
C GLU A 83 -15.45 -12.58 -14.94
N GLN A 84 -15.05 -13.86 -14.91
CA GLN A 84 -15.39 -14.80 -13.85
C GLN A 84 -14.86 -14.38 -12.46
N ASP A 85 -13.76 -13.64 -12.39
CA ASP A 85 -13.22 -13.12 -11.12
C ASP A 85 -14.07 -11.94 -10.64
N LEU A 86 -14.48 -11.05 -11.55
CA LEU A 86 -15.38 -9.93 -11.26
C LEU A 86 -16.76 -10.44 -10.78
N GLU A 87 -17.32 -11.46 -11.44
CA GLU A 87 -18.58 -12.12 -11.02
C GLU A 87 -18.51 -12.72 -9.61
N LYS A 88 -17.33 -13.17 -9.18
CA LYS A 88 -17.08 -13.68 -7.82
C LYS A 88 -16.84 -12.57 -6.80
N GLY A 89 -16.89 -11.31 -7.21
CA GLY A 89 -16.62 -10.14 -6.38
C GLY A 89 -15.13 -9.83 -6.20
N ALA A 90 -14.23 -10.45 -6.97
CA ALA A 90 -12.82 -10.10 -6.94
C ALA A 90 -12.60 -8.81 -7.75
N ASN A 91 -12.18 -7.74 -7.06
CA ASN A 91 -12.02 -6.42 -7.65
C ASN A 91 -10.60 -5.86 -7.44
N ILE A 92 -9.66 -6.70 -7.00
CA ILE A 92 -8.25 -6.33 -6.84
C ILE A 92 -7.40 -7.30 -7.65
N THR A 93 -6.57 -6.76 -8.55
CA THR A 93 -5.62 -7.56 -9.33
C THR A 93 -4.18 -7.05 -9.19
N GLY A 94 -3.22 -7.96 -9.31
CA GLY A 94 -1.80 -7.68 -9.22
C GLY A 94 -1.14 -7.55 -10.59
N CYS A 95 -0.05 -6.80 -10.65
CA CYS A 95 0.77 -6.74 -11.86
C CYS A 95 1.52 -8.06 -12.07
N THR A 96 1.68 -8.49 -13.33
CA THR A 96 2.47 -9.66 -13.69
C THR A 96 3.99 -9.50 -13.49
N ASN A 97 4.50 -8.27 -13.40
CA ASN A 97 5.94 -7.98 -13.37
C ASN A 97 6.42 -7.21 -12.13
N CYS A 98 5.52 -6.69 -11.30
CA CYS A 98 5.89 -6.03 -10.04
C CYS A 98 4.96 -6.43 -8.89
N SER A 99 5.18 -5.88 -7.71
CA SER A 99 4.37 -6.15 -6.51
C SER A 99 3.15 -5.22 -6.36
N LEU A 100 2.90 -4.33 -7.31
CA LEU A 100 1.79 -3.39 -7.25
C LEU A 100 0.46 -4.09 -7.53
N LYS A 101 -0.59 -3.58 -6.91
CA LYS A 101 -1.97 -4.03 -7.09
C LYS A 101 -2.85 -2.84 -7.43
N ILE A 102 -3.89 -3.05 -8.20
CA ILE A 102 -4.91 -2.05 -8.50
C ILE A 102 -6.26 -2.54 -8.01
N HIS A 103 -7.14 -1.61 -7.67
CA HIS A 103 -8.54 -1.85 -7.39
C HIS A 103 -9.36 -1.41 -8.60
N ILE A 104 -10.29 -2.25 -9.01
CA ILE A 104 -11.08 -2.10 -10.22
C ILE A 104 -12.47 -1.68 -9.80
N LEU A 105 -12.90 -0.52 -10.28
CA LEU A 105 -14.23 0.03 -10.08
C LEU A 105 -15.14 -0.48 -11.20
N TYR A 106 -16.23 -1.15 -10.85
CA TYR A 106 -17.24 -1.62 -11.80
C TYR A 106 -18.63 -1.58 -11.15
N GLU A 107 -19.66 -1.45 -11.98
CA GLU A 107 -21.05 -1.55 -11.59
C GLU A 107 -21.65 -2.83 -12.21
N VAL A 108 -22.29 -3.65 -11.38
CA VAL A 108 -23.07 -4.80 -11.88
C VAL A 108 -24.46 -4.27 -12.21
N ASN A 109 -24.79 -4.19 -13.49
CA ASN A 109 -26.15 -3.90 -13.92
C ASN A 109 -26.97 -5.20 -13.87
N ASP A 110 -27.77 -5.35 -12.83
CA ASP A 110 -28.84 -6.35 -12.78
C ASP A 110 -30.02 -5.84 -13.64
N GLU A 111 -30.15 -6.32 -14.89
CA GLU A 111 -31.40 -6.20 -15.67
C GLU A 111 -32.43 -7.26 -15.27
#